data_AF-A0A937MEI4-F1
#
_entry.id   AF-A0A937MEI4-F1
#
_cell.length_a   1.000
_cell.length_b   1.000
_cell.length_c   1.000
_cell.angle_alpha   90.00
_cell.angle_beta   90.00
_cell.angle_gamma   90.00
#
_symmetry.space_group_name_H-M   'P 1'
#
loop_
_entity.id
_entity.type
_entity.pdbx_description
1 polymer ?
#
loop_
_entity_poly.entity_id
_entity_poly.type
_entity_poly.pdbx_seq_one_letter_code
_entity_poly.pdbx_strand_id
1 'polypeptide(L)' 'MTTSILKNHKQDVATNALERIAVFIETTPDRLLKTLYSWQARISDRRHLRELDERMLVDIGLDRVDIEREAGKPFWQN' A
#
# COMPACT_ATOMS: atom_id res chain seq x y z
N MET A 1 -15.92 10.71 -51.59
CA MET A 1 -15.01 11.39 -50.64
C MET A 1 -15.60 11.32 -49.22
N THR A 2 -15.89 10.11 -48.68
CA THR A 2 -16.64 10.01 -47.41
C THR A 2 -16.22 8.83 -46.51
N THR A 3 -15.08 8.19 -46.80
CA THR A 3 -14.60 7.02 -46.03
C THR A 3 -13.52 7.38 -45.01
N SER A 4 -12.89 8.55 -45.13
CA SER A 4 -11.77 8.95 -44.27
C SER A 4 -12.18 9.60 -42.94
N ILE A 5 -13.38 10.18 -42.83
CA ILE A 5 -13.80 10.90 -41.61
C ILE A 5 -14.21 9.95 -40.47
N LEU A 6 -14.80 8.79 -40.79
CA LEU A 6 -15.23 7.81 -39.78
C LEU A 6 -14.06 7.01 -39.17
N LYS A 7 -12.95 6.84 -39.90
CA LYS A 7 -11.75 6.15 -39.37
C LYS A 7 -11.04 6.99 -38.31
N ASN A 8 -10.90 8.29 -38.53
CA ASN A 8 -10.15 9.18 -37.62
C ASN A 8 -10.76 9.24 -36.21
N HIS A 9 -12.09 9.30 -36.08
CA HIS A 9 -12.74 9.33 -34.78
C HIS A 9 -12.51 8.02 -33.97
N LYS A 10 -12.49 6.85 -34.62
CA LYS A 10 -12.16 5.59 -33.92
C LYS A 10 -10.70 5.52 -33.51
N GLN A 11 -9.80 6.05 -34.35
CA GLN A 11 -8.37 6.14 -34.04
C GLN A 11 -8.13 7.03 -32.81
N ASP A 12 -8.73 8.22 -32.75
CA ASP A 12 -8.55 9.16 -31.62
C ASP A 12 -9.04 8.59 -30.29
N VAL A 13 -10.18 7.88 -30.28
CA VAL A 13 -10.71 7.30 -29.04
C VAL A 13 -9.82 6.16 -28.55
N ALA A 14 -9.24 5.37 -29.46
CA ALA A 14 -8.30 4.31 -29.11
C ALA A 14 -6.97 4.89 -28.58
N THR A 15 -6.43 5.93 -29.21
CA THR A 15 -5.20 6.60 -28.76
C THR A 15 -5.39 7.22 -27.38
N ASN A 16 -6.50 7.94 -27.15
CA ASN A 16 -6.82 8.50 -25.83
C ASN A 16 -7.05 7.43 -24.75
N ALA A 17 -7.57 6.25 -25.11
CA ALA A 17 -7.74 5.14 -24.16
C ALA A 17 -6.38 4.55 -23.74
N LEU A 18 -5.45 4.39 -24.69
CA LEU A 18 -4.10 3.88 -24.40
C LEU A 18 -3.28 4.86 -23.56
N GLU A 19 -3.37 6.16 -23.84
CA GLU A 19 -2.73 7.20 -23.03
C GLU A 19 -3.26 7.21 -21.58
N ARG A 20 -4.57 7.02 -21.41
CA ARG A 20 -5.19 6.96 -20.07
C ARG A 20 -4.78 5.72 -19.28
N ILE A 21 -4.59 4.58 -19.96
CA ILE A 21 -4.09 3.34 -19.33
C ILE A 21 -2.62 3.51 -18.93
N ALA A 22 -1.79 4.15 -19.76
CA ALA A 22 -0.38 4.39 -19.45
C ALA A 22 -0.21 5.21 -18.16
N VAL A 23 -0.96 6.31 -18.00
CA VAL A 23 -0.93 7.14 -16.77
C VAL A 23 -1.38 6.36 -15.52
N PHE A 24 -2.31 5.41 -15.68
CA PHE A 24 -2.77 4.55 -14.58
C PHE A 24 -1.70 3.54 -14.16
N ILE A 25 -0.94 2.99 -15.12
CA ILE A 25 0.19 2.09 -14.85
C ILE A 25 1.34 2.82 -14.17
N GLU A 26 1.55 4.11 -14.45
CA GLU A 26 2.67 4.87 -13.86
C GLU A 26 2.44 5.22 -12.38
N THR A 27 1.20 5.48 -11.96
CA THR A 27 0.93 6.09 -10.63
C THR A 27 0.34 5.15 -9.60
N THR A 28 -0.28 4.06 -10.05
CA THR A 28 -0.94 3.07 -9.19
C THR A 28 0.03 2.10 -8.48
N PRO A 29 1.14 1.63 -9.10
CA PRO A 29 2.04 0.66 -8.48
C PRO A 29 2.66 1.22 -7.20
N ASP A 30 3.07 2.49 -7.21
CA ASP A 30 3.74 3.12 -6.07
C ASP A 30 2.88 3.14 -4.82
N ARG A 31 1.57 3.42 -4.97
CA ARG A 31 0.65 3.45 -3.83
C ARG A 31 0.44 2.05 -3.26
N LEU A 32 0.32 1.06 -4.13
CA LEU A 32 0.14 -0.33 -3.75
C LEU A 32 1.38 -0.89 -3.05
N LEU A 33 2.56 -0.66 -3.63
CA LEU A 33 3.84 -1.05 -3.05
C LEU A 33 4.10 -0.35 -1.71
N LYS A 34 3.82 0.95 -1.59
CA LYS A 34 3.91 1.66 -0.31
C LYS A 34 2.99 1.05 0.75
N THR A 35 1.77 0.69 0.37
CA THR A 35 0.80 0.06 1.29
C THR A 35 1.31 -1.31 1.74
N LEU A 36 1.73 -2.16 0.81
CA LEU A 36 2.30 -3.47 1.13
C LEU A 36 3.55 -3.36 2.01
N TYR A 37 4.44 -2.40 1.70
CA TYR A 37 5.62 -2.13 2.50
C TYR A 37 5.26 -1.70 3.93
N SER A 38 4.26 -0.83 4.09
CA SER A 38 3.77 -0.44 5.43
C SER A 38 3.23 -1.62 6.23
N TRP A 39 2.55 -2.57 5.57
CA TRP A 39 2.06 -3.78 6.23
C TRP A 39 3.22 -4.69 6.63
N GLN A 40 4.24 -4.82 5.77
CA GLN A 40 5.45 -5.58 6.09
C GLN A 40 6.20 -4.96 7.27
N ALA A 41 6.37 -3.64 7.28
CA ALA A 41 6.98 -2.90 8.38
C ALA A 41 6.21 -3.13 9.69
N ARG A 42 4.88 -3.01 9.68
CA ARG A 42 4.04 -3.28 10.87
C ARG A 42 4.20 -4.70 11.41
N ILE A 43 4.28 -5.70 10.54
CA ILE A 43 4.51 -7.09 10.96
C ILE A 43 5.88 -7.23 11.63
N SER A 44 6.90 -6.58 11.08
CA SER A 44 8.25 -6.54 11.66
C SER A 44 8.25 -5.84 13.02
N ASP A 45 7.65 -4.65 13.11
CA ASP A 45 7.63 -3.84 14.33
C ASP A 45 6.88 -4.56 15.46
N ARG A 46 5.72 -5.18 15.17
CA ARG A 46 4.96 -5.95 16.15
C ARG A 46 5.70 -7.20 16.62
N ARG A 47 6.52 -7.80 15.77
CA ARG A 47 7.40 -8.91 16.17
C ARG A 47 8.47 -8.42 17.14
N HIS A 48 9.16 -7.33 16.81
CA HIS A 48 10.16 -6.75 17.71
C HIS A 48 9.56 -6.32 19.05
N LEU A 49 8.35 -5.73 19.04
CA LEU A 49 7.64 -5.37 20.27
C LEU A 49 7.37 -6.59 21.18
N ARG A 50 7.05 -7.75 20.60
CA ARG A 50 6.86 -8.99 21.37
C ARG A 50 8.16 -9.56 21.91
N GLU A 51 9.26 -9.37 21.19
CA GLU A 51 10.59 -9.83 21.57
C GLU A 51 11.23 -8.96 22.67
N LEU A 52 10.69 -7.77 22.97
CA LEU A 52 11.16 -6.96 24.09
C LEU A 52 11.03 -7.73 25.41
N ASP A 53 12.13 -7.81 26.13
CA ASP A 53 12.18 -8.43 27.47
C ASP A 53 11.44 -7.56 28.50
N GLU A 54 10.95 -8.18 29.56
CA GLU A 54 10.16 -7.52 30.61
C GLU A 54 10.90 -6.36 31.27
N ARG A 55 12.22 -6.48 31.43
CA ARG A 55 13.06 -5.38 31.94
C ARG A 55 13.07 -4.16 31.00
N MET A 56 13.16 -4.40 29.69
CA MET A 56 13.12 -3.33 28.70
C MET A 56 11.77 -2.62 28.70
N LEU A 57 10.69 -3.38 28.90
CA LEU A 57 9.34 -2.82 29.01
C LEU A 57 9.19 -1.95 30.27
N VAL A 58 9.71 -2.40 31.41
CA VAL A 58 9.73 -1.62 32.65
C VAL A 58 10.52 -0.32 32.47
N ASP A 59 11.69 -0.37 31.82
CA ASP A 59 12.54 0.81 31.58
C ASP A 59 11.85 1.89 30.73
N ILE A 60 11.01 1.48 29.77
CA ILE A 60 10.22 2.39 28.92
C ILE A 60 8.80 2.67 29.47
N GLY A 61 8.47 2.11 30.63
CA GLY A 61 7.18 2.31 31.31
C GLY A 61 5.98 1.69 30.60
N LEU A 62 6.16 0.60 29.86
CA LEU A 62 5.08 -0.13 29.18
C LEU A 62 4.75 -1.44 29.90
N ASP A 63 3.46 -1.80 29.91
CA ASP A 63 2.98 -3.09 30.42
C ASP A 63 2.92 -4.14 29.31
N ARG A 64 3.20 -5.40 29.65
CA ARG A 64 3.14 -6.54 28.73
C ARG A 64 1.75 -6.70 28.12
N VAL A 65 0.70 -6.39 28.88
CA VAL A 65 -0.70 -6.48 28.41
C VAL A 65 -0.98 -5.51 27.27
N ASP A 66 -0.43 -4.29 27.36
CA ASP A 66 -0.60 -3.27 26.32
C ASP A 66 0.19 -3.64 25.06
N ILE A 67 1.40 -4.18 25.22
CA ILE A 67 2.21 -4.70 24.12
C ILE A 67 1.49 -5.84 23.38
N GLU A 68 0.94 -6.82 24.09
CA GLU A 68 0.20 -7.93 23.46
C GLU A 68 -1.07 -7.44 22.76
N ARG A 69 -1.75 -6.44 23.32
CA ARG A 69 -2.90 -5.79 22.67
C ARG A 69 -2.49 -5.10 21.36
N GLU A 70 -1.37 -4.36 21.36
CA GLU A 70 -0.85 -3.67 20.19
C GLU A 70 -0.32 -4.64 19.12
N ALA A 71 0.46 -5.64 19.55
CA ALA A 71 1.03 -6.66 18.68
C ALA A 71 -0.03 -7.62 18.11
N GLY A 72 -1.16 -7.77 18.79
CA GLY A 72 -2.31 -8.55 18.33
C GLY A 72 -3.17 -7.87 17.26
N LYS A 73 -2.94 -6.58 16.96
CA LYS A 73 -3.72 -5.87 15.94
C LYS A 73 -3.52 -6.48 14.54
N PRO A 74 -4.56 -6.49 13.69
CA PRO A 74 -4.41 -6.88 12.30
C PRO A 74 -3.42 -5.98 11.54
N PHE A 75 -2.69 -6.51 10.55
CA PHE A 75 -1.64 -5.75 9.83
C PHE A 75 -2.17 -4.51 9.09
N TRP A 76 -3.44 -4.50 8.71
CA TRP A 76 -4.08 -3.38 8.03
C TRP A 76 -4.51 -2.26 8.98
N GLN A 77 -4.61 -2.53 10.28
CA GLN A 77 -5.14 -1.61 11.27
C GLN A 77 -4.02 -0.95 12.08
N ASN A 78 -4.21 0.32 12.40
CA ASN A 78 -3.41 1.07 13.38
C ASN A 78 -3.99 0.92 14.78
#